data_AF-A0A962IMI8-F1
#
_entry.id   AF-A0A962IMI8-F1
#
_cell.length_a   1.000
_cell.length_b   1.000
_cell.length_c   1.000
_cell.angle_alpha   90.00
_cell.angle_beta   90.00
_cell.angle_gamma   90.00
#
_symmetry.space_group_name_H-M   'P 1'
#
loop_
_entity.id
_entity.type
_entity.pdbx_description
1 polymer ?
#
loop_
_entity_poly.entity_id
_entity_poly.type
_entity_poly.pdbx_seq_one_letter_code
_entity_poly.pdbx_strand_id
1 'polypeptide(L)'
;SLSRKLTDAQVEQIKSRTLEDFDAVFAEQLRAAGYQLVANDGPDVLVLQPAISELYLNDPGIESNARSDVFVKRAGQGTLTVLARDANGQLLGAAMDHRQTRDHNVIHRSSSVFTQSDLRELFADWGQTIGSDLRQLHQRPALSQAD
;
A
#
# COMPACT_ATOMS: atom_id res chain seq x y z
N SER A 1 -5.61 6.06 -35.23
CA SER A 1 -5.22 5.32 -34.01
C SER A 1 -6.39 5.29 -33.04
N LEU A 2 -6.90 4.10 -32.73
CA LEU A 2 -7.94 3.90 -31.71
C LEU A 2 -7.24 3.62 -30.38
N SER A 3 -7.18 4.62 -29.50
CA SER A 3 -6.83 4.39 -28.10
C SER A 3 -7.99 3.61 -27.45
N ARG A 4 -7.78 2.32 -27.20
CA ARG A 4 -8.78 1.50 -26.48
C ARG A 4 -8.74 1.93 -25.01
N LYS A 5 -9.80 2.61 -24.56
CA LYS A 5 -10.02 2.91 -23.14
C LYS A 5 -10.38 1.63 -22.39
N LEU A 6 -9.94 1.52 -21.15
CA LEU A 6 -10.34 0.44 -20.24
C LEU A 6 -11.85 0.46 -20.01
N THR A 7 -12.45 -0.72 -19.88
CA THR A 7 -13.86 -0.84 -19.43
C THR A 7 -13.93 -0.78 -17.90
N ASP A 8 -15.08 -0.41 -17.36
CA ASP A 8 -15.29 -0.35 -15.91
C ASP A 8 -15.03 -1.71 -15.23
N ALA A 9 -15.42 -2.81 -15.89
CA ALA A 9 -15.16 -4.17 -15.39
C ALA A 9 -13.66 -4.50 -15.29
N GLN A 10 -12.85 -4.04 -16.26
CA GLN A 10 -11.41 -4.20 -16.21
C GLN A 10 -10.79 -3.35 -15.10
N VAL A 11 -11.27 -2.13 -14.90
CA VAL A 11 -10.82 -1.26 -13.80
C VAL A 11 -11.09 -1.91 -12.45
N GLU A 12 -12.28 -2.47 -12.23
CA GLU A 12 -12.61 -3.16 -10.97
C GLU A 12 -11.78 -4.42 -10.75
N GLN A 13 -11.49 -5.19 -11.80
CA GLN A 13 -10.61 -6.35 -11.70
C GLN A 13 -9.18 -5.97 -11.26
N ILE A 14 -8.63 -4.90 -11.85
CA ILE A 14 -7.29 -4.39 -11.51
C ILE A 14 -7.26 -3.93 -10.04
N LYS A 15 -8.30 -3.22 -9.59
CA LYS A 15 -8.43 -2.79 -8.19
C LYS A 15 -8.47 -4.00 -7.25
N SER A 16 -9.33 -4.98 -7.50
CA SER A 16 -9.46 -6.18 -6.64
C SER A 16 -8.12 -6.88 -6.48
N ARG A 17 -7.43 -7.15 -7.61
CA ARG A 17 -6.13 -7.81 -7.58
C ARG A 17 -5.07 -7.00 -6.85
N THR A 18 -5.06 -5.68 -7.03
CA THR A 18 -4.13 -4.79 -6.32
C THR A 18 -4.37 -4.79 -4.81
N LEU A 19 -5.64 -4.80 -4.40
CA LEU A 19 -6.03 -4.89 -2.99
C LEU A 19 -5.65 -6.24 -2.38
N GLU A 20 -5.90 -7.34 -3.10
CA GLU A 20 -5.50 -8.69 -2.68
C GLU A 20 -3.96 -8.81 -2.51
N ASP A 21 -3.19 -8.26 -3.46
CA ASP A 21 -1.73 -8.21 -3.38
C ASP A 21 -1.27 -7.36 -2.18
N PHE A 22 -1.92 -6.23 -1.92
CA PHE A 22 -1.65 -5.39 -0.75
C PHE A 22 -1.92 -6.13 0.56
N ASP A 23 -3.11 -6.71 0.73
CA ASP A 23 -3.50 -7.41 1.96
C ASP A 23 -2.54 -8.57 2.27
N ALA A 24 -2.18 -9.35 1.24
CA ALA A 24 -1.25 -10.46 1.38
C ALA A 24 0.14 -10.00 1.84
N VAL A 25 0.71 -8.99 1.16
CA VAL A 25 2.05 -8.47 1.47
C VAL A 25 2.07 -7.76 2.82
N PHE A 26 1.06 -6.94 3.11
CA PHE A 26 0.98 -6.20 4.36
C PHE A 26 0.87 -7.16 5.55
N ALA A 27 0.02 -8.19 5.45
CA ALA A 27 -0.08 -9.22 6.47
C ALA A 27 1.21 -10.04 6.63
N GLU A 28 1.93 -10.34 5.53
CA GLU A 28 3.26 -10.97 5.59
C GLU A 28 4.24 -10.14 6.42
N GLN A 29 4.32 -8.83 6.17
CA GLN A 29 5.24 -7.96 6.91
C GLN A 29 4.85 -7.78 8.38
N LEU A 30 3.56 -7.69 8.70
CA LEU A 30 3.11 -7.64 10.11
C LEU A 30 3.45 -8.94 10.87
N ARG A 31 3.29 -10.10 10.24
CA ARG A 31 3.73 -11.38 10.84
C ARG A 31 5.24 -11.43 11.03
N ALA A 32 6.00 -11.03 10.01
CA ALA A 32 7.45 -10.92 10.11
C ALA A 32 7.88 -9.94 11.21
N ALA A 33 7.06 -8.93 11.49
CA ALA A 33 7.30 -7.99 12.56
C ALA A 33 7.00 -8.53 13.97
N GLY A 34 6.37 -9.70 14.09
CA GLY A 34 6.03 -10.39 15.34
C GLY A 34 4.55 -10.33 15.73
N TYR A 35 3.68 -9.79 14.87
CA TYR A 35 2.25 -9.68 15.17
C TYR A 35 1.47 -10.92 14.74
N GLN A 36 0.50 -11.30 15.56
CA GLN A 36 -0.52 -12.27 15.20
C GLN A 36 -1.72 -11.56 14.57
N LEU A 37 -2.11 -11.97 13.36
CA LEU A 37 -3.39 -11.55 12.78
C LEU A 37 -4.51 -12.46 13.29
N VAL A 38 -5.59 -11.83 13.72
CA VAL A 38 -6.79 -12.51 14.23
C VAL A 38 -8.00 -12.12 13.37
N ALA A 39 -8.97 -13.03 13.29
CA ALA A 39 -10.19 -12.80 12.49
C ALA A 39 -11.30 -12.08 13.27
N ASN A 40 -11.23 -12.09 14.60
CA ASN A 40 -12.25 -11.52 15.46
C ASN A 40 -11.64 -10.40 16.31
N ASP A 41 -12.42 -9.34 16.51
CA ASP A 41 -12.08 -8.26 17.43
C ASP A 41 -12.08 -8.77 18.88
N GLY A 42 -11.34 -8.09 19.74
CA GLY A 42 -11.25 -8.42 21.16
C GLY A 42 -10.55 -7.30 21.96
N PRO A 43 -10.63 -7.32 23.30
CA PRO A 43 -10.12 -6.24 24.15
C PRO A 43 -8.65 -5.89 23.91
N ASP A 44 -7.83 -6.86 23.50
CA ASP A 44 -6.40 -6.71 23.24
C ASP A 44 -6.06 -6.71 21.74
N VAL A 45 -7.06 -6.43 20.88
CA VAL A 45 -6.89 -6.39 19.42
C VAL A 45 -6.82 -4.95 18.94
N LEU A 46 -5.72 -4.62 18.26
CA LEU A 46 -5.56 -3.37 17.52
C LEU A 46 -6.10 -3.57 16.09
N VAL A 47 -7.09 -2.77 15.70
CA VAL A 47 -7.65 -2.78 14.35
C VAL A 47 -6.89 -1.76 13.50
N LEU A 48 -6.21 -2.24 12.46
CA LEU A 48 -5.57 -1.39 11.46
C LEU A 48 -6.48 -1.24 10.24
N GLN A 49 -6.77 0.00 9.85
CA GLN A 49 -7.55 0.33 8.66
C GLN A 49 -6.64 1.05 7.65
N PRO A 50 -5.99 0.30 6.75
CA PRO A 50 -5.19 0.88 5.69
C PRO A 50 -6.09 1.46 4.58
N ALA A 51 -5.66 2.58 4.00
CA ALA A 51 -6.26 3.19 2.84
C ALA A 51 -5.16 3.73 1.93
N ILE A 52 -5.21 3.38 0.64
CA ILE A 52 -4.25 3.85 -0.36
C ILE A 52 -4.93 4.91 -1.23
N SER A 53 -4.27 6.05 -1.39
CA SER A 53 -4.70 7.11 -2.31
C SER A 53 -3.62 7.44 -3.34
N GLU A 54 -4.07 8.07 -4.43
CA GLU A 54 -3.21 8.58 -5.50
C GLU A 54 -2.32 7.51 -6.15
N LEU A 55 -2.78 6.26 -6.23
CA LEU A 55 -2.01 5.17 -6.82
C LEU A 55 -2.08 5.18 -8.35
N TYR A 56 -0.92 5.27 -9.01
CA TYR A 56 -0.81 5.24 -10.48
C TYR A 56 -0.09 3.97 -10.96
N LEU A 57 -0.81 3.13 -11.72
CA LEU A 57 -0.38 1.78 -12.13
C LEU A 57 -0.26 1.62 -13.64
N ASN A 58 0.70 0.82 -14.06
CA ASN A 58 0.81 0.32 -15.43
C ASN A 58 0.59 -1.19 -15.38
N ASP A 59 -0.61 -1.63 -15.76
CA ASP A 59 -0.96 -3.05 -15.77
C ASP A 59 -0.85 -3.63 -17.20
N PRO A 60 0.15 -4.50 -17.49
CA PRO A 60 0.21 -5.23 -18.76
C PRO A 60 -0.76 -6.43 -18.82
N GLY A 61 -1.54 -6.70 -17.78
CA GLY A 61 -2.38 -7.90 -17.60
C GLY A 61 -3.67 -7.97 -18.42
N ILE A 62 -3.92 -7.01 -19.31
CA ILE A 62 -4.95 -7.16 -20.35
C ILE A 62 -4.21 -7.61 -21.59
N GLU A 63 -4.50 -8.83 -22.07
CA GLU A 63 -4.06 -9.37 -23.36
C GLU A 63 -4.30 -8.35 -24.48
N SER A 64 -3.34 -7.46 -24.65
CA SER A 64 -3.31 -6.36 -25.58
C SER A 64 -2.09 -6.60 -26.44
N ASN A 65 -2.32 -7.36 -27.51
CA ASN A 65 -1.44 -7.55 -28.66
C ASN A 65 -1.11 -6.24 -29.43
N ALA A 66 -1.29 -5.08 -28.79
CA ALA A 66 -0.77 -3.80 -29.23
C ALA A 66 -0.04 -3.15 -28.06
N ARG A 67 1.21 -2.74 -28.30
CA ARG A 67 1.99 -1.89 -27.39
C ARG A 67 1.15 -0.65 -27.08
N SER A 68 0.57 -0.61 -25.89
CA SER A 68 -0.17 0.52 -25.36
C SER A 68 0.84 1.57 -24.92
N ASP A 69 1.29 2.38 -25.89
CA ASP A 69 2.05 3.61 -25.64
C ASP A 69 1.13 4.67 -25.00
N VAL A 70 0.74 4.46 -23.75
CA VAL A 70 0.14 5.51 -22.93
C VAL A 70 1.26 6.15 -22.12
N PHE A 71 1.91 7.14 -22.75
CA PHE A 71 2.87 8.01 -22.09
C PHE A 71 2.16 8.86 -21.02
N VAL A 72 1.99 8.33 -19.81
CA VAL A 72 1.65 9.14 -18.63
C VAL A 72 2.94 9.76 -18.10
N LYS A 73 3.03 11.09 -18.19
CA LYS A 73 4.17 11.91 -17.77
C LYS A 73 4.11 12.29 -16.28
N ARG A 74 3.56 11.41 -15.44
CA ARG A 74 3.51 11.58 -13.98
C ARG A 74 4.26 10.42 -13.37
N ALA A 75 5.10 10.70 -12.38
CA ALA A 75 5.78 9.68 -11.61
C ALA A 75 4.78 8.78 -10.87
N GLY A 76 5.16 7.52 -10.64
CA GLY A 76 4.34 6.59 -9.90
C GLY A 76 4.35 7.12 -8.48
N GLN A 77 3.19 7.56 -7.99
CA GLN A 77 3.02 8.02 -6.62
C GLN A 77 1.98 7.15 -5.94
N GLY A 78 2.07 7.08 -4.62
CA GLY A 78 1.14 6.35 -3.78
C GLY A 78 1.26 6.85 -2.36
N THR A 79 0.13 7.01 -1.71
CA THR A 79 0.06 7.41 -0.30
C THR A 79 -0.67 6.33 0.47
N LEU A 80 -0.05 5.78 1.50
CA LEU A 80 -0.71 4.93 2.47
C LEU A 80 -1.09 5.77 3.69
N THR A 81 -2.36 5.68 4.07
CA THR A 81 -2.84 6.12 5.38
C THR A 81 -3.26 4.89 6.18
N VAL A 82 -2.84 4.79 7.43
CA VAL A 82 -3.27 3.73 8.36
C VAL A 82 -3.91 4.36 9.58
N LEU A 83 -5.16 4.00 9.85
CA LEU A 83 -5.82 4.34 11.10
C LEU A 83 -5.71 3.16 12.06
N ALA A 84 -5.27 3.40 13.28
CA ALA A 84 -5.21 2.41 14.34
C ALA A 84 -6.36 2.65 15.32
N ARG A 85 -7.18 1.62 15.56
CA ARG A 85 -8.37 1.69 16.43
C ARG A 85 -8.37 0.58 17.47
N ASP A 86 -9.01 0.82 18.60
CA ASP A 86 -9.36 -0.25 19.52
C ASP A 86 -10.54 -1.09 18.99
N ALA A 87 -10.87 -2.18 19.69
CA ALA A 87 -12.00 -3.04 19.34
C ALA A 87 -13.39 -2.37 19.45
N ASN A 88 -13.49 -1.19 20.08
CA ASN A 88 -14.73 -0.41 20.13
C ASN A 88 -14.80 0.61 18.97
N GLY A 89 -13.77 0.66 18.12
CA GLY A 89 -13.66 1.61 17.01
C GLY A 89 -13.11 2.98 17.40
N GLN A 90 -12.66 3.19 18.64
CA GLN A 90 -12.00 4.43 19.06
C GLN A 90 -10.68 4.60 18.30
N LEU A 91 -10.48 5.76 17.67
CA LEU A 91 -9.22 6.10 17.01
C LEU A 91 -8.12 6.31 18.06
N LEU A 92 -7.08 5.49 17.99
CA LEU A 92 -5.90 5.56 18.86
C LEU A 92 -4.76 6.32 18.20
N GLY A 93 -4.69 6.30 16.86
CA GLY A 93 -3.66 7.00 16.10
C GLY A 93 -3.82 6.87 14.60
N ALA A 94 -3.04 7.65 13.86
CA ALA A 94 -2.98 7.58 12.40
C ALA A 94 -1.53 7.75 11.94
N ALA A 95 -1.16 7.04 10.87
CA ALA A 95 0.10 7.18 10.17
C ALA A 95 -0.17 7.46 8.68
N MET A 96 0.71 8.22 8.04
CA MET A 96 0.65 8.51 6.61
C MET A 96 2.06 8.45 6.03
N ASP A 97 2.24 7.67 4.95
CA ASP A 97 3.50 7.58 4.21
C ASP A 97 3.24 7.82 2.72
N HIS A 98 3.90 8.83 2.16
CA HIS A 98 3.83 9.19 0.75
C HIS A 98 5.10 8.76 0.04
N ARG A 99 4.97 7.99 -1.04
CA ARG A 99 6.09 7.48 -1.82
C ARG A 99 5.90 7.80 -3.30
N GLN A 100 7.02 8.08 -3.95
CA GLN A 100 7.12 8.29 -5.39
C GLN A 100 8.22 7.38 -5.96
N THR A 101 8.03 6.88 -7.18
CA THR A 101 9.04 6.09 -7.92
C THR A 101 10.36 6.84 -7.94
N ARG A 102 11.45 6.16 -7.55
CA ARG A 102 12.80 6.71 -7.66
C ARG A 102 13.10 6.95 -9.14
N ASP A 103 13.45 8.19 -9.48
CA ASP A 103 13.86 8.56 -10.83
C ASP A 103 15.20 7.84 -11.09
N HIS A 104 15.16 6.67 -11.73
CA HIS A 104 16.37 5.99 -12.13
C HIS A 104 17.05 6.87 -13.17
N ASN A 105 18.26 7.35 -12.85
CA ASN A 105 19.07 8.30 -13.62
C ASN A 105 19.60 7.72 -14.96
N VAL A 106 18.88 6.76 -15.55
CA VAL A 106 19.13 6.18 -16.85
C VAL A 106 18.10 6.77 -17.80
N ILE A 107 18.58 7.57 -18.76
CA ILE A 107 17.76 8.16 -19.83
C ILE A 107 17.18 7.03 -20.68
N HIS A 108 16.07 6.47 -20.24
CA HIS A 108 15.09 5.81 -21.08
C HIS A 108 13.86 6.70 -21.08
N ARG A 109 13.34 7.01 -22.27
CA ARG A 109 12.01 7.59 -22.44
C ARG A 109 10.99 6.55 -21.95
N SER A 110 10.78 6.44 -20.66
CA SER A 110 9.86 5.48 -20.07
C SER A 110 8.98 6.20 -19.06
N SER A 111 7.67 6.17 -19.31
CA SER A 111 6.62 6.63 -18.40
C SER A 111 6.87 6.12 -16.98
N SER A 112 6.93 7.03 -16.01
CA SER A 112 7.24 6.73 -14.61
C SER A 112 5.97 6.23 -13.93
N VAL A 113 5.62 4.96 -14.07
CA VAL A 113 4.39 4.38 -13.49
C VAL A 113 4.76 3.09 -12.76
N PHE A 114 4.10 2.76 -11.64
CA PHE A 114 4.39 1.51 -10.92
C PHE A 114 3.99 0.29 -11.76
N THR A 115 4.91 -0.65 -11.90
CA THR A 115 4.62 -2.02 -12.35
C THR A 115 4.11 -2.87 -11.18
N GLN A 116 3.65 -4.11 -11.44
CA GLN A 116 3.22 -5.02 -10.37
C GLN A 116 4.36 -5.37 -9.41
N SER A 117 5.60 -5.50 -9.89
CA SER A 117 6.76 -5.73 -9.02
C SER A 117 7.06 -4.51 -8.15
N ASP A 118 6.98 -3.30 -8.72
CA ASP A 118 7.23 -2.08 -7.95
C ASP A 118 6.15 -1.88 -6.88
N LEU A 119 4.91 -2.24 -7.18
CA LEU A 119 3.82 -2.24 -6.19
C LEU A 119 4.10 -3.20 -5.04
N ARG A 120 4.53 -4.42 -5.36
CA ARG A 120 4.81 -5.43 -4.33
C ARG A 120 5.93 -4.96 -3.40
N GLU A 121 6.96 -4.33 -3.95
CA GLU A 121 8.05 -3.70 -3.18
C GLU A 121 7.52 -2.54 -2.32
N LEU A 122 6.72 -1.64 -2.91
CA LEU A 122 6.12 -0.52 -2.18
C LEU A 122 5.24 -0.98 -1.01
N PHE A 123 4.39 -1.99 -1.21
CA PHE A 123 3.54 -2.55 -0.18
C PHE A 123 4.35 -3.23 0.92
N ALA A 124 5.45 -3.90 0.56
CA ALA A 124 6.35 -4.50 1.52
C ALA A 124 7.05 -3.42 2.37
N ASP A 125 7.56 -2.36 1.76
CA ASP A 125 8.18 -1.23 2.45
C ASP A 125 7.23 -0.58 3.46
N TRP A 126 5.98 -0.37 3.07
CA TRP A 126 4.94 0.14 3.96
C TRP A 126 4.63 -0.80 5.11
N GLY A 127 4.44 -2.10 4.83
CA GLY A 127 4.21 -3.10 5.87
C GLY A 127 5.36 -3.19 6.88
N GLN A 128 6.61 -3.11 6.41
CA GLN A 128 7.80 -3.11 7.27
C GLN A 128 7.88 -1.86 8.14
N THR A 129 7.58 -0.70 7.56
CA THR A 129 7.60 0.58 8.28
C THR A 129 6.57 0.55 9.41
N ILE A 130 5.32 0.21 9.10
CA ILE A 130 4.25 0.10 10.11
C ILE A 130 4.57 -0.96 11.17
N GLY A 131 5.03 -2.15 10.76
CA GLY A 131 5.39 -3.20 11.71
C GLY A 131 6.51 -2.78 12.67
N SER A 132 7.50 -2.04 12.16
CA SER A 132 8.60 -1.49 12.97
C SER A 132 8.14 -0.38 13.91
N ASP A 133 7.29 0.53 13.44
CA ASP A 133 6.76 1.64 14.23
C ASP A 133 5.88 1.14 15.37
N LEU A 134 4.99 0.18 15.10
CA LEU A 134 4.18 -0.46 16.13
C LEU A 134 5.06 -1.14 17.19
N ARG A 135 6.17 -1.78 16.76
CA ARG A 135 7.07 -2.47 17.68
C ARG A 135 7.78 -1.47 18.59
N GLN A 136 8.23 -0.37 18.02
CA GLN A 136 8.84 0.72 18.79
C GLN A 136 7.83 1.28 19.80
N LEU A 137 6.58 1.52 19.40
CA LEU A 137 5.53 1.98 20.32
C LEU A 137 5.27 1.00 21.46
N HIS A 138 5.25 -0.30 21.18
CA HIS A 138 5.10 -1.34 22.21
C HIS A 138 6.28 -1.38 23.19
N GLN A 139 7.49 -1.09 22.71
CA GLN A 139 8.71 -1.09 23.53
C GLN A 139 8.90 0.21 24.33
N ARG A 140 8.18 1.29 23.99
CA ARG A 140 8.24 2.52 24.76
C ARG A 140 7.64 2.26 26.14
N PRO A 141 8.36 2.52 27.24
CA PRO A 141 7.75 2.51 28.56
C PRO A 141 6.58 3.49 28.51
N ALA A 142 5.44 3.10 29.10
CA ALA A 142 4.32 4.00 29.30
C ALA A 142 4.90 5.30 29.86
N LEU A 143 4.72 6.40 29.14
CA LEU A 143 5.14 7.70 29.65
C LEU A 143 4.45 7.84 30.99
N SER A 144 5.21 7.64 32.06
CA SER A 144 4.79 8.01 33.40
C SER A 144 4.42 9.47 33.26
N GLN A 145 3.13 9.76 33.34
CA GLN A 145 2.67 11.11 33.55
C GLN A 145 3.25 11.50 34.90
N ALA A 146 4.41 12.15 34.86
CA ALA A 146 5.04 12.72 36.03
C ALA A 146 4.24 13.98 36.35
N ASP A 147 3.51 13.88 37.45
CA ASP A 147 3.15 14.90 38.45
C ASP A 147 2.80 16.33 37.99
#